data_AF-A0A0F9FK31-F1
#
_entry.id   AF-A0A0F9FK31-F1
#
_cell.length_a   1.000
_cell.length_b   1.000
_cell.length_c   1.000
_cell.angle_alpha   90.00
_cell.angle_beta   90.00
_cell.angle_gamma   90.00
#
_symmetry.space_group_name_H-M   'P 1'
#
loop_
_entity.id
_entity.type
_entity.pdbx_description
1 polymer ?
#
loop_
_entity_poly.entity_id
_entity_poly.type
_entity_poly.pdbx_seq_one_letter_code
_entity_poly.pdbx_strand_id
1 'polypeptide(L)'
;MDTKNDVYKKLALHLDQMPIAFPSTESEVELRILRHFFTPEEAEIALYLSAMPESADKIYRRIKKTGISRETLEQTLDGLVSKGSILGGKLFQDKGKKKYYSKAHLAVGMYEFQVNRLTRKLVDDMGQYTDEAYAEAFITPRTSQLKTIPIESSFTPEHNVATYDDIRQLVMETAGKIAVYNCVCKQENIILGKACKKTERQEICIGFNAEYWHSNYFAEVKAEDCSGCKRCQKRCSMEAISIEENVSSVNLERCIGCGLCTSSCKTQAIKLKKKTRETVPAKDQFSLYRKIMLERLKPFDRLKMLGKVMIGSKI
;
A
#
# COMPACT_ATOMS: atom_id res chain seq x y z
N MET A 1 -29.59 -21.24 -10.81
CA MET A 1 -29.00 -20.26 -9.87
C MET A 1 -27.65 -19.86 -10.41
N ASP A 2 -27.41 -18.56 -10.62
CA ASP A 2 -26.17 -18.05 -11.20
C ASP A 2 -25.00 -18.28 -10.24
N THR A 3 -24.18 -19.29 -10.53
CA THR A 3 -23.05 -19.73 -9.69
C THR A 3 -22.02 -18.62 -9.47
N LYS A 4 -21.96 -17.63 -10.38
CA LYS A 4 -21.07 -16.46 -10.25
C LYS A 4 -21.53 -15.48 -9.18
N ASN A 5 -22.83 -15.29 -8.99
CA ASN A 5 -23.33 -14.44 -7.91
C ASN A 5 -23.10 -15.07 -6.53
N ASP A 6 -23.11 -16.41 -6.47
CA ASP A 6 -22.88 -17.14 -5.23
C ASP A 6 -21.46 -16.95 -4.68
N VAL A 7 -20.42 -16.89 -5.52
CA VAL A 7 -19.04 -16.66 -5.04
C VAL A 7 -18.83 -15.27 -4.45
N TYR A 8 -19.39 -14.22 -5.05
CA TYR A 8 -19.23 -12.86 -4.50
C TYR A 8 -19.96 -12.70 -3.17
N LYS A 9 -21.13 -13.33 -2.99
CA LYS A 9 -21.84 -13.36 -1.70
C LYS A 9 -21.01 -14.05 -0.62
N LYS A 10 -20.40 -15.19 -0.96
CA LYS A 10 -19.46 -15.89 -0.06
C LYS A 10 -18.26 -15.00 0.28
N LEU A 11 -17.71 -14.28 -0.70
CA LEU A 11 -16.57 -13.40 -0.47
C LEU A 11 -16.93 -12.20 0.39
N ALA A 12 -18.10 -11.58 0.18
CA ALA A 12 -18.60 -10.49 1.02
C ALA A 12 -18.72 -10.96 2.49
N LEU A 13 -19.38 -12.10 2.75
CA LEU A 13 -19.47 -12.70 4.08
C LEU A 13 -18.11 -13.03 4.69
N HIS A 14 -17.14 -13.42 3.86
CA HIS A 14 -15.78 -13.70 4.32
C HIS A 14 -15.02 -12.42 4.68
N LEU A 15 -15.21 -11.33 3.94
CA LEU A 15 -14.62 -10.03 4.24
C LEU A 15 -15.29 -9.36 5.44
N ASP A 16 -16.57 -9.63 5.68
CA ASP A 16 -17.34 -9.11 6.82
C ASP A 16 -16.79 -9.53 8.18
N GLN A 17 -16.00 -10.62 8.22
CA GLN A 17 -15.31 -11.10 9.41
C GLN A 17 -14.04 -10.30 9.77
N MET A 18 -13.70 -9.26 8.99
CA MET A 18 -12.58 -8.37 9.27
C MET A 18 -12.92 -7.40 10.42
N PRO A 19 -11.92 -6.79 11.08
CA PRO A 19 -12.16 -5.80 12.14
C PRO A 19 -13.12 -4.68 11.75
N ILE A 20 -13.03 -4.21 10.49
CA ILE A 20 -14.06 -3.38 9.87
C ILE A 20 -14.92 -4.29 8.99
N ALA A 21 -16.21 -4.32 9.31
CA ALA A 21 -17.20 -5.15 8.65
C ALA A 21 -17.38 -4.77 7.15
N PHE A 22 -17.97 -5.69 6.40
CA PHE A 22 -18.30 -5.56 4.98
C PHE A 22 -19.80 -5.93 4.82
N PRO A 23 -20.70 -5.07 5.35
CA PRO A 23 -22.11 -5.38 5.48
C PRO A 23 -22.80 -5.60 4.13
N SER A 24 -23.79 -6.49 4.09
CA SER A 24 -24.68 -6.63 2.94
C SER A 24 -25.66 -5.47 2.85
N THR A 25 -26.02 -5.08 1.62
CA THR A 25 -27.04 -4.07 1.36
C THR A 25 -28.24 -4.65 0.61
N GLU A 26 -29.40 -4.00 0.70
CA GLU A 26 -30.56 -4.36 -0.14
C GLU A 26 -30.26 -4.17 -1.63
N SER A 27 -29.41 -3.20 -1.97
CA SER A 27 -29.04 -2.90 -3.36
C SER A 27 -27.98 -3.85 -3.95
N GLU A 28 -27.42 -4.74 -3.14
CA GLU A 28 -26.26 -5.59 -3.45
C GLU A 28 -25.06 -4.79 -4.02
N VAL A 29 -24.90 -3.52 -3.61
CA VAL A 29 -23.81 -2.66 -4.09
C VAL A 29 -22.44 -3.19 -3.67
N GLU A 30 -22.36 -3.84 -2.52
CA GLU A 30 -21.14 -4.49 -2.04
C GLU A 30 -20.66 -5.59 -2.99
N LEU A 31 -21.58 -6.29 -3.66
CA LEU A 31 -21.24 -7.31 -4.67
C LEU A 31 -20.75 -6.66 -5.97
N ARG A 32 -21.33 -5.51 -6.36
CA ARG A 32 -20.84 -4.74 -7.53
C ARG A 32 -19.43 -4.24 -7.28
N ILE A 33 -19.15 -3.75 -6.08
CA ILE A 33 -17.83 -3.34 -5.61
C ILE A 33 -16.84 -4.50 -5.75
N LEU A 34 -17.16 -5.70 -5.25
CA LEU A 34 -16.25 -6.86 -5.36
C LEU A 34 -15.94 -7.24 -6.82
N ARG A 35 -16.89 -7.07 -7.75
CA ARG A 35 -16.66 -7.33 -9.18
C ARG A 35 -15.67 -6.36 -9.84
N HIS A 36 -15.45 -5.17 -9.25
CA HIS A 36 -14.37 -4.28 -9.71
C HIS A 36 -12.99 -4.80 -9.29
N PHE A 37 -12.91 -5.58 -8.21
CA PHE A 37 -11.64 -6.03 -7.61
C PHE A 37 -11.25 -7.46 -7.99
N PHE A 38 -12.22 -8.35 -8.24
CA PHE A 38 -11.99 -9.77 -8.44
C PHE A 38 -12.76 -10.29 -9.66
N THR A 39 -12.13 -11.18 -10.42
CA THR A 39 -12.87 -12.12 -11.26
C THR A 39 -13.50 -13.22 -10.40
N PRO A 40 -14.46 -14.01 -10.91
CA PRO A 40 -15.05 -15.11 -10.14
C PRO A 40 -14.01 -16.10 -9.63
N GLU A 41 -13.03 -16.47 -10.46
CA GLU A 41 -11.96 -17.42 -10.14
C GLU A 41 -11.03 -16.86 -9.05
N GLU A 42 -10.76 -15.56 -9.10
CA GLU A 42 -9.96 -14.88 -8.08
C GLU A 42 -10.72 -14.74 -6.76
N ALA A 43 -12.03 -14.51 -6.82
CA ALA A 43 -12.89 -14.46 -5.64
C ALA A 43 -12.90 -15.83 -4.93
N GLU A 44 -12.95 -16.94 -5.67
CA GLU A 44 -12.82 -18.28 -5.10
C GLU A 44 -11.49 -18.47 -4.37
N ILE A 45 -10.38 -17.99 -4.95
CA ILE A 45 -9.06 -18.06 -4.28
C ILE A 45 -9.02 -17.16 -3.04
N ALA A 46 -9.62 -15.96 -3.11
CA ALA A 46 -9.65 -15.01 -2.00
C ALA A 46 -10.38 -15.55 -0.76
N LEU A 47 -11.34 -16.47 -0.93
CA LEU A 47 -12.00 -17.18 0.19
C LEU A 47 -11.04 -17.98 1.08
N TYR A 48 -9.85 -18.34 0.58
CA TYR A 48 -8.86 -19.08 1.34
C TYR A 48 -7.82 -18.19 2.05
N LEU A 49 -7.93 -16.86 1.89
CA LEU A 49 -7.08 -15.91 2.59
C LEU A 49 -7.58 -15.68 4.01
N SER A 50 -6.65 -15.45 4.94
CA SER A 50 -6.98 -14.99 6.28
C SER A 50 -6.72 -13.49 6.43
N ALA A 51 -7.23 -12.89 7.51
CA ALA A 51 -6.92 -11.51 7.88
C ALA A 51 -5.43 -11.30 8.17
N MET A 52 -4.75 -12.35 8.63
CA MET A 52 -3.32 -12.32 8.95
C MET A 52 -2.49 -12.77 7.74
N PRO A 53 -1.31 -12.17 7.50
CA PRO A 53 -0.42 -12.61 6.45
C PRO A 53 0.01 -14.08 6.61
N GLU A 54 -0.25 -14.91 5.60
CA GLU A 54 0.12 -16.31 5.56
C GLU A 54 0.97 -16.61 4.32
N SER A 55 1.94 -17.53 4.44
CA SER A 55 2.75 -17.93 3.30
C SER A 55 1.90 -18.62 2.23
N ALA A 56 2.26 -18.47 0.96
CA ALA A 56 1.51 -19.13 -0.10
C ALA A 56 1.54 -20.66 -0.02
N ASP A 57 2.53 -21.27 0.64
CA ASP A 57 2.51 -22.71 0.94
C ASP A 57 1.38 -23.09 1.91
N LYS A 58 1.12 -22.24 2.92
CA LYS A 58 0.05 -22.45 3.88
C LYS A 58 -1.32 -22.30 3.23
N ILE A 59 -1.47 -21.31 2.35
CA ILE A 59 -2.69 -21.11 1.55
C ILE A 59 -2.90 -22.29 0.59
N TYR A 60 -1.83 -22.74 -0.09
CA TYR A 60 -1.88 -23.88 -1.01
C TYR A 60 -2.35 -25.17 -0.35
N ARG A 61 -1.98 -25.43 0.92
CA ARG A 61 -2.46 -26.61 1.65
C ARG A 61 -3.99 -26.67 1.75
N ARG A 62 -4.68 -25.52 1.75
CA ARG A 62 -6.15 -25.42 1.76
C ARG A 62 -6.74 -25.56 0.37
N ILE A 63 -6.06 -25.03 -0.66
CA ILE A 63 -6.53 -25.00 -2.04
C ILE A 63 -6.20 -26.28 -2.83
N LYS A 64 -5.17 -27.06 -2.49
CA LYS A 64 -4.68 -28.18 -3.32
C LYS A 64 -5.73 -29.21 -3.78
N LYS A 65 -6.88 -29.30 -3.11
CA LYS A 65 -7.99 -30.20 -3.47
C LYS A 65 -8.84 -29.69 -4.65
N THR A 66 -8.68 -28.42 -5.06
CA THR A 66 -9.42 -27.81 -6.17
C THR A 66 -8.74 -28.02 -7.54
N GLY A 67 -7.55 -28.65 -7.56
CA GLY A 67 -6.80 -28.91 -8.80
C GLY A 67 -5.88 -27.76 -9.26
N ILE A 68 -5.88 -26.62 -8.56
CA ILE A 68 -4.99 -25.49 -8.87
C ILE A 68 -3.55 -25.83 -8.49
N SER A 69 -2.60 -25.55 -9.38
CA SER A 69 -1.17 -25.76 -9.11
C SER A 69 -0.60 -24.71 -8.15
N ARG A 70 0.50 -25.04 -7.46
CA ARG A 70 1.16 -24.09 -6.53
C ARG A 70 1.65 -22.83 -7.23
N GLU A 71 2.13 -22.96 -8.46
CA GLU A 71 2.65 -21.85 -9.28
C GLU A 71 1.51 -20.95 -9.73
N THR A 72 0.42 -21.53 -10.25
CA THR A 72 -0.78 -20.79 -10.66
C THR A 72 -1.36 -20.00 -9.49
N LEU A 73 -1.46 -20.62 -8.31
CA LEU A 73 -1.91 -19.93 -7.11
C LEU A 73 -1.04 -18.71 -6.80
N GLU A 74 0.29 -18.85 -6.86
CA GLU A 74 1.17 -17.72 -6.57
C GLU A 74 1.05 -16.60 -7.60
N GLN A 75 0.93 -16.94 -8.87
CA GLN A 75 0.73 -15.97 -9.95
C GLN A 75 -0.59 -15.21 -9.77
N THR A 76 -1.68 -15.90 -9.41
CA THR A 76 -2.96 -15.24 -9.13
C THR A 76 -2.88 -14.33 -7.90
N LEU A 77 -2.24 -14.78 -6.81
CA LEU A 77 -2.05 -13.98 -5.62
C LEU A 77 -1.20 -12.73 -5.88
N ASP A 78 -0.09 -12.86 -6.62
CA ASP A 78 0.73 -11.72 -7.06
C ASP A 78 -0.07 -10.77 -7.96
N GLY A 79 -0.92 -11.29 -8.84
CA GLY A 79 -1.85 -10.51 -9.67
C GLY A 79 -2.84 -9.70 -8.83
N LEU A 80 -3.46 -10.32 -7.82
CA LEU A 80 -4.37 -9.66 -6.89
C LEU A 80 -3.68 -8.56 -6.06
N VAL A 81 -2.43 -8.78 -5.66
CA VAL A 81 -1.61 -7.74 -5.00
C VAL A 81 -1.34 -6.57 -5.95
N SER A 82 -0.95 -6.85 -7.20
CA SER A 82 -0.68 -5.81 -8.21
C SER A 82 -1.92 -4.95 -8.54
N LYS A 83 -3.10 -5.58 -8.53
CA LYS A 83 -4.40 -4.92 -8.67
C LYS A 83 -4.85 -4.19 -7.40
N GLY A 84 -4.20 -4.42 -6.26
CA GLY A 84 -4.58 -3.81 -4.99
C GLY A 84 -5.83 -4.42 -4.38
N SER A 85 -6.21 -5.64 -4.74
CA SER A 85 -7.40 -6.31 -4.19
C SER A 85 -7.10 -7.06 -2.89
N ILE A 86 -5.83 -7.39 -2.63
CA ILE A 86 -5.35 -8.05 -1.41
C ILE A 86 -4.01 -7.46 -0.96
N LEU A 87 -3.58 -7.79 0.25
CA LEU A 87 -2.23 -7.48 0.73
C LEU A 87 -1.31 -8.68 0.51
N GLY A 88 -0.05 -8.44 0.15
CA GLY A 88 0.92 -9.52 0.07
C GLY A 88 2.06 -9.33 -0.94
N GLY A 89 2.62 -10.45 -1.38
CA GLY A 89 3.64 -10.51 -2.41
C GLY A 89 5.01 -10.11 -1.89
N LYS A 90 5.80 -9.44 -2.74
CA LYS A 90 7.20 -9.09 -2.46
C LYS A 90 7.38 -8.16 -1.24
N LEU A 91 6.38 -7.35 -0.92
CA LEU A 91 6.40 -6.45 0.23
C LEU A 91 6.23 -7.19 1.57
N PHE A 92 5.72 -8.42 1.53
CA PHE A 92 5.49 -9.27 2.69
C PHE A 92 6.33 -10.55 2.57
N GLN A 93 7.63 -10.42 2.24
CA GLN A 93 8.53 -11.55 2.03
C GLN A 93 9.44 -11.78 3.25
N ASP A 94 9.58 -13.03 3.70
CA ASP A 94 10.50 -13.38 4.79
C ASP A 94 11.97 -13.51 4.32
N LYS A 95 12.88 -13.74 5.29
CA LYS A 95 14.32 -13.98 5.00
C LYS A 95 14.58 -15.23 4.14
N GLY A 96 13.64 -16.17 4.07
CA GLY A 96 13.71 -17.36 3.23
C GLY A 96 13.15 -17.14 1.82
N LYS A 97 12.82 -15.88 1.45
CA LYS A 97 12.16 -15.51 0.20
C LYS A 97 10.73 -16.06 0.05
N LYS A 98 10.07 -16.49 1.13
CA LYS A 98 8.65 -16.86 1.07
C LYS A 98 7.78 -15.62 1.08
N LYS A 99 6.86 -15.52 0.12
CA LYS A 99 5.86 -14.45 0.04
C LYS A 99 4.66 -14.78 0.91
N TYR A 100 4.10 -13.75 1.55
CA TYR A 100 2.93 -13.84 2.39
C TYR A 100 1.78 -13.03 1.79
N TYR A 101 0.55 -13.46 2.05
CA TYR A 101 -0.67 -12.86 1.52
C TYR A 101 -1.78 -12.87 2.57
N SER A 102 -2.63 -11.86 2.54
CA SER A 102 -3.80 -11.72 3.41
C SER A 102 -4.91 -10.95 2.73
N LYS A 103 -6.09 -10.96 3.33
CA LYS A 103 -7.17 -10.02 3.00
C LYS A 103 -6.68 -8.57 3.10
N ALA A 104 -7.32 -7.68 2.36
CA ALA A 104 -7.26 -6.23 2.55
C ALA A 104 -8.62 -5.74 3.07
N HIS A 105 -8.63 -4.68 3.88
CA HIS A 105 -9.87 -3.96 4.18
C HIS A 105 -10.34 -3.22 2.92
N LEU A 106 -11.63 -2.86 2.86
CA LEU A 106 -12.16 -2.07 1.74
C LEU A 106 -11.56 -0.66 1.73
N ALA A 107 -11.77 0.10 2.81
CA ALA A 107 -11.13 1.40 3.04
C ALA A 107 -9.84 1.26 3.86
N VAL A 108 -8.93 2.21 3.67
CA VAL A 108 -7.51 2.07 4.03
C VAL A 108 -6.96 0.71 3.57
N GLY A 109 -7.20 0.42 2.28
CA GLY A 109 -6.95 -0.86 1.64
C GLY A 109 -7.35 -0.85 0.17
N MET A 110 -8.27 -1.73 -0.20
CA MET A 110 -8.61 -2.03 -1.59
C MET A 110 -8.94 -0.79 -2.41
N TYR A 111 -9.72 0.14 -1.85
CA TYR A 111 -10.15 1.35 -2.51
C TYR A 111 -9.01 2.35 -2.75
N GLU A 112 -8.19 2.64 -1.73
CA GLU A 112 -7.03 3.54 -1.82
C GLU A 112 -5.98 2.99 -2.80
N PHE A 113 -5.85 1.67 -2.88
CA PHE A 113 -4.95 1.03 -3.85
C PHE A 113 -5.43 1.20 -5.30
N GLN A 114 -6.64 1.73 -5.53
CA GLN A 114 -7.15 2.13 -6.84
C GLN A 114 -6.91 3.60 -7.17
N VAL A 115 -6.15 4.35 -6.37
CA VAL A 115 -5.88 5.78 -6.61
C VAL A 115 -5.55 6.10 -8.08
N ASN A 116 -4.74 5.30 -8.77
CA ASN A 116 -4.41 5.53 -10.18
C ASN A 116 -5.25 4.74 -11.19
N ARG A 117 -6.38 4.16 -10.75
CA ARG A 117 -7.27 3.26 -11.51
C ARG A 117 -8.76 3.50 -11.22
N LEU A 118 -9.12 4.60 -10.56
CA LEU A 118 -10.52 4.92 -10.27
C LEU A 118 -11.34 5.04 -11.56
N THR A 119 -12.54 4.47 -11.52
CA THR A 119 -13.54 4.63 -12.59
C THR A 119 -14.77 5.31 -12.03
N ARG A 120 -15.53 6.00 -12.88
CA ARG A 120 -16.79 6.64 -12.46
C ARG A 120 -17.74 5.65 -11.79
N LYS A 121 -17.87 4.46 -12.38
CA LYS A 121 -18.72 3.40 -11.85
C LYS A 121 -18.29 2.94 -10.45
N LEU A 122 -16.99 2.71 -10.23
CA LEU A 122 -16.48 2.33 -8.91
C LEU A 122 -16.72 3.45 -7.88
N VAL A 123 -16.52 4.71 -8.27
CA VAL A 123 -16.77 5.87 -7.40
C VAL A 123 -18.26 5.96 -7.02
N ASP A 124 -19.17 5.82 -7.99
CA ASP A 124 -20.61 5.87 -7.74
C ASP A 124 -21.05 4.69 -6.85
N ASP A 125 -20.58 3.47 -7.12
CA ASP A 125 -20.86 2.28 -6.30
C ASP A 125 -20.33 2.46 -4.86
N MET A 126 -19.13 3.01 -4.68
CA MET A 126 -18.55 3.28 -3.36
C MET A 126 -19.29 4.37 -2.58
N GLY A 127 -19.76 5.42 -3.26
CA GLY A 127 -20.59 6.47 -2.66
C GLY A 127 -21.90 5.87 -2.14
N GLN A 128 -22.60 5.11 -2.99
CA GLN A 128 -23.82 4.41 -2.60
C GLN A 128 -23.60 3.46 -1.41
N TYR A 129 -22.53 2.66 -1.44
CA TYR A 129 -22.24 1.72 -0.35
C TYR A 129 -21.90 2.41 0.97
N THR A 130 -21.21 3.56 0.89
CA THR A 130 -20.91 4.40 2.05
C THR A 130 -22.19 4.90 2.71
N ASP A 131 -23.12 5.42 1.91
CA ASP A 131 -24.40 5.95 2.39
C ASP A 131 -25.33 4.85 2.92
N GLU A 132 -25.34 3.67 2.28
CA GLU A 132 -26.24 2.57 2.65
C GLU A 132 -25.80 1.79 3.90
N ALA A 133 -24.49 1.56 4.10
CA ALA A 133 -24.03 0.69 5.19
C ALA A 133 -22.59 0.92 5.67
N TYR A 134 -21.65 1.23 4.76
CA TYR A 134 -20.23 1.15 5.09
C TYR A 134 -19.75 2.25 6.06
N ALA A 135 -20.35 3.45 6.04
CA ALA A 135 -20.00 4.52 6.98
C ALA A 135 -20.23 4.10 8.44
N GLU A 136 -21.37 3.47 8.73
CA GLU A 136 -21.70 2.98 10.07
C GLU A 136 -20.73 1.85 10.48
N ALA A 137 -20.49 0.90 9.57
CA ALA A 137 -19.56 -0.21 9.79
C ALA A 137 -18.12 0.25 10.06
N PHE A 138 -17.71 1.42 9.56
CA PHE A 138 -16.36 1.96 9.77
C PHE A 138 -16.20 2.67 11.13
N ILE A 139 -17.24 3.34 11.63
CA ILE A 139 -17.15 4.26 12.78
C ILE A 139 -17.57 3.61 14.09
N THR A 140 -18.54 2.69 14.05
CA THR A 140 -19.15 2.07 15.24
C THR A 140 -18.35 0.95 15.92
N PRO A 141 -17.42 0.21 15.28
CA PRO A 141 -16.75 -0.89 15.94
C PRO A 141 -15.91 -0.46 17.14
N ARG A 142 -16.02 -1.23 18.24
CA ARG A 142 -15.17 -1.07 19.42
C ARG A 142 -13.69 -1.26 19.12
N THR A 143 -13.37 -2.10 18.13
CA THR A 143 -12.01 -2.33 17.62
C THR A 143 -11.88 -1.65 16.27
N SER A 144 -11.36 -0.41 16.25
CA SER A 144 -11.13 0.33 15.01
C SER A 144 -9.87 -0.15 14.28
N GLN A 145 -9.85 0.01 12.95
CA GLN A 145 -8.65 -0.11 12.13
C GLN A 145 -7.57 0.91 12.54
N LEU A 146 -7.97 2.03 13.12
CA LEU A 146 -7.09 3.08 13.63
C LEU A 146 -6.93 2.96 15.14
N LYS A 147 -5.71 3.16 15.62
CA LYS A 147 -5.41 3.12 17.06
C LYS A 147 -5.71 4.47 17.69
N THR A 148 -6.67 4.51 18.61
CA THR A 148 -6.78 5.62 19.56
C THR A 148 -5.61 5.56 20.53
N ILE A 149 -4.79 6.62 20.55
CA ILE A 149 -3.74 6.78 21.55
C ILE A 149 -4.34 7.64 22.67
N PRO A 150 -4.72 7.07 23.83
CA PRO A 150 -5.15 7.87 24.96
C PRO A 150 -3.96 8.67 25.46
N ILE A 151 -4.14 9.99 25.46
CA ILE A 151 -3.23 10.97 26.04
C ILE A 151 -3.96 11.44 27.28
N GLU A 152 -3.35 11.33 28.46
CA GLU A 152 -3.95 11.65 29.79
C GLU A 152 -4.15 13.16 29.98
N SER A 153 -4.72 13.81 28.98
CA SER A 153 -4.90 15.24 28.88
C SER A 153 -6.17 15.50 28.09
N SER A 154 -7.04 16.35 28.63
CA SER A 154 -8.17 16.88 27.90
C SER A 154 -7.68 18.00 27.00
N PHE A 155 -7.89 17.87 25.69
CA PHE A 155 -7.62 18.94 24.75
C PHE A 155 -8.96 19.56 24.35
N THR A 156 -9.03 20.88 24.39
CA THR A 156 -10.04 21.58 23.60
C THR A 156 -9.62 21.41 22.13
N PRO A 157 -10.47 20.88 21.23
CA PRO A 157 -10.10 20.74 19.82
C PRO A 157 -9.85 22.12 19.22
N GLU A 158 -8.59 22.55 19.19
CA GLU A 158 -8.18 23.69 18.42
C GLU A 158 -7.96 23.21 16.99
N HIS A 159 -8.84 23.64 16.08
CA HIS A 159 -8.65 23.43 14.65
C HIS A 159 -7.56 24.37 14.14
N ASN A 160 -6.33 24.13 14.59
CA ASN A 160 -5.16 24.87 14.16
C ASN A 160 -4.83 24.46 12.73
N VAL A 161 -5.03 25.38 11.79
CA VAL A 161 -4.53 25.23 10.43
C VAL A 161 -3.02 25.39 10.51
N ALA A 162 -2.29 24.26 10.38
CA ALA A 162 -0.83 24.27 10.39
C ALA A 162 -0.30 25.26 9.36
N THR A 163 0.64 26.10 9.78
CA THR A 163 1.30 27.05 8.89
C THR A 163 2.25 26.32 7.94
N TYR A 164 2.72 27.04 6.91
CA TYR A 164 3.76 26.51 6.03
C TYR A 164 5.01 26.10 6.80
N ASP A 165 5.41 26.88 7.81
CA ASP A 165 6.60 26.60 8.62
C ASP A 165 6.42 25.36 9.50
N ASP A 166 5.23 25.16 10.08
CA ASP A 166 4.91 23.94 10.85
C ASP A 166 5.03 22.68 9.97
N ILE A 167 4.45 22.71 8.77
CA ILE A 167 4.52 21.60 7.83
C ILE A 167 5.96 21.39 7.33
N ARG A 168 6.69 22.48 7.04
CA ARG A 168 8.08 22.42 6.62
C ARG A 168 8.95 21.79 7.71
N GLN A 169 8.76 22.18 8.97
CA GLN A 169 9.49 21.62 10.09
C GLN A 169 9.21 20.12 10.23
N LEU A 170 7.94 19.70 10.17
CA LEU A 170 7.56 18.28 10.19
C LEU A 170 8.24 17.49 9.07
N VAL A 171 8.29 18.04 7.85
CA VAL A 171 8.95 17.39 6.71
C VAL A 171 10.46 17.30 6.92
N MET A 172 11.10 18.35 7.46
CA MET A 172 12.55 18.40 7.67
C MET A 172 13.02 17.53 8.84
N GLU A 173 12.20 17.41 9.89
CA GLU A 173 12.52 16.64 11.10
C GLU A 173 12.12 15.16 11.01
N THR A 174 11.21 14.82 10.09
CA THR A 174 10.84 13.42 9.87
C THR A 174 12.02 12.65 9.28
N ALA A 175 12.60 11.76 10.08
CA ALA A 175 13.60 10.82 9.60
C ALA A 175 12.99 9.85 8.58
N GLY A 176 13.77 9.52 7.56
CA GLY A 176 13.36 8.61 6.48
C GLY A 176 12.90 9.34 5.22
N LYS A 177 12.52 8.55 4.21
CA LYS A 177 12.00 9.02 2.94
C LYS A 177 10.52 9.34 3.09
N ILE A 178 10.06 10.32 2.31
CA ILE A 178 8.66 10.72 2.25
C ILE A 178 8.19 10.51 0.82
N ALA A 179 7.05 9.85 0.65
CA ALA A 179 6.41 9.65 -0.63
C ALA A 179 5.21 10.58 -0.75
N VAL A 180 5.02 11.12 -1.96
CA VAL A 180 3.83 11.90 -2.29
C VAL A 180 3.07 11.12 -3.35
N TYR A 181 1.78 10.91 -3.09
CA TYR A 181 0.86 10.20 -3.96
C TYR A 181 -0.28 11.13 -4.36
N ASN A 182 -0.98 10.75 -5.43
CA ASN A 182 -2.27 11.33 -5.73
C ASN A 182 -3.23 11.09 -4.55
N CYS A 183 -4.08 12.05 -4.25
CA CYS A 183 -5.13 11.89 -3.26
C CYS A 183 -6.36 11.23 -3.90
N VAL A 184 -6.70 10.02 -3.43
CA VAL A 184 -7.87 9.25 -3.89
C VAL A 184 -9.15 10.08 -3.78
N CYS A 185 -9.36 10.77 -2.65
CA CYS A 185 -10.54 11.61 -2.43
C CYS A 185 -10.61 12.80 -3.40
N LYS A 186 -9.46 13.38 -3.76
CA LYS A 186 -9.44 14.50 -4.72
C LYS A 186 -9.74 14.01 -6.13
N GLN A 187 -9.21 12.86 -6.50
CA GLN A 187 -9.48 12.23 -7.79
C GLN A 187 -10.95 11.81 -7.92
N GLU A 188 -11.51 11.25 -6.85
CA GLU A 188 -12.94 10.96 -6.75
C GLU A 188 -13.79 12.21 -7.02
N ASN A 189 -13.49 13.32 -6.33
CA ASN A 189 -14.20 14.58 -6.54
C ASN A 189 -14.05 15.11 -7.97
N ILE A 190 -12.89 14.94 -8.62
CA ILE A 190 -12.72 15.28 -10.03
C ILE A 190 -13.63 14.44 -10.92
N ILE A 191 -13.68 13.11 -10.70
CA ILE A 191 -14.55 12.18 -11.43
C ILE A 191 -16.04 12.51 -11.26
N LEU A 192 -16.42 12.99 -10.08
CA LEU A 192 -17.77 13.44 -9.76
C LEU A 192 -18.11 14.83 -10.30
N GLY A 193 -17.19 15.50 -11.01
CA GLY A 193 -17.40 16.87 -11.50
C GLY A 193 -17.34 17.95 -10.41
N LYS A 194 -16.88 17.58 -9.21
CA LYS A 194 -16.71 18.44 -8.02
C LYS A 194 -15.25 18.84 -7.82
N ALA A 195 -14.51 19.05 -8.91
CA ALA A 195 -13.09 19.42 -8.85
C ALA A 195 -12.88 20.71 -8.06
N CYS A 196 -11.78 20.76 -7.28
CA CYS A 196 -11.42 21.94 -6.50
C CYS A 196 -11.16 23.15 -7.41
N LYS A 197 -11.92 24.24 -7.21
CA LYS A 197 -11.76 25.50 -7.98
C LYS A 197 -10.51 26.31 -7.63
N LYS A 198 -9.81 25.95 -6.54
CA LYS A 198 -8.66 26.68 -6.01
C LYS A 198 -7.31 26.06 -6.38
N THR A 199 -7.26 24.76 -6.67
CA THR A 199 -6.02 24.08 -7.05
C THR A 199 -6.31 22.81 -7.82
N GLU A 200 -5.53 22.56 -8.87
CA GLU A 200 -5.57 21.34 -9.66
C GLU A 200 -4.67 20.24 -9.07
N ARG A 201 -3.73 20.57 -8.18
CA ARG A 201 -2.71 19.65 -7.63
C ARG A 201 -3.29 18.40 -6.98
N GLN A 202 -3.01 17.22 -7.52
CA GLN A 202 -3.51 15.95 -6.99
C GLN A 202 -2.49 15.27 -6.07
N GLU A 203 -1.19 15.57 -6.23
CA GLU A 203 -0.11 15.02 -5.40
C GLU A 203 -0.06 15.72 -4.04
N ILE A 204 -0.98 15.31 -3.15
CA ILE A 204 -1.11 15.86 -1.80
C ILE A 204 -1.18 14.78 -0.70
N CYS A 205 -1.38 13.51 -1.07
CA CYS A 205 -1.36 12.43 -0.10
C CYS A 205 0.09 12.12 0.27
N ILE A 206 0.45 12.20 1.55
CA ILE A 206 1.83 12.03 2.02
C ILE A 206 1.94 10.73 2.80
N GLY A 207 2.89 9.87 2.39
CA GLY A 207 3.31 8.69 3.15
C GLY A 207 4.69 8.88 3.75
N PHE A 208 4.80 8.69 5.05
CA PHE A 208 6.07 8.75 5.78
C PHE A 208 6.74 7.38 5.89
N ASN A 209 8.06 7.36 6.06
CA ASN A 209 8.89 6.15 6.03
C ASN A 209 8.77 5.40 4.70
N ALA A 210 8.83 6.16 3.61
CA ALA A 210 8.77 5.63 2.27
C ALA A 210 9.84 4.55 2.06
N GLU A 211 10.99 4.53 2.77
CA GLU A 211 12.03 3.47 2.71
C GLU A 211 11.49 2.04 2.74
N TYR A 212 10.38 1.78 3.44
CA TYR A 212 9.73 0.46 3.46
C TYR A 212 9.08 0.07 2.12
N TRP A 213 9.05 0.99 1.17
CA TRP A 213 8.47 0.90 -0.16
C TRP A 213 9.50 1.17 -1.28
N HIS A 214 10.80 1.36 -0.97
CA HIS A 214 11.86 1.55 -1.98
C HIS A 214 12.45 0.24 -2.48
N SER A 215 13.04 0.29 -3.68
CA SER A 215 13.90 -0.79 -4.15
C SER A 215 15.33 -0.67 -3.58
N ASN A 216 16.03 -1.80 -3.53
CA ASN A 216 17.46 -1.90 -3.17
C ASN A 216 18.41 -1.43 -4.29
N TYR A 217 17.92 -0.58 -5.20
CA TYR A 217 18.64 -0.14 -6.38
C TYR A 217 18.60 1.39 -6.52
N PHE A 218 19.58 1.94 -7.23
CA PHE A 218 19.52 3.28 -7.80
C PHE A 218 19.64 3.16 -9.32
N ALA A 219 19.14 4.16 -10.04
CA ALA A 219 19.48 4.32 -11.44
C ALA A 219 20.94 4.80 -11.55
N GLU A 220 21.69 4.19 -12.44
CA GLU A 220 23.06 4.57 -12.82
C GLU A 220 23.07 4.81 -14.32
N VAL A 221 23.71 5.89 -14.76
CA VAL A 221 23.81 6.27 -16.17
C VAL A 221 25.23 6.01 -16.65
N LYS A 222 25.36 5.30 -17.77
CA LYS A 222 26.60 5.18 -18.54
C LYS A 222 26.71 6.39 -19.46
N ALA A 223 27.69 7.25 -19.19
CA ALA A 223 27.87 8.49 -19.93
C ALA A 223 28.11 8.26 -21.43
N GLU A 224 28.92 7.25 -21.77
CA GLU A 224 29.26 6.83 -23.14
C GLU A 224 28.05 6.48 -24.02
N ASP A 225 26.99 5.95 -23.42
CA ASP A 225 25.78 5.52 -24.13
C ASP A 225 24.66 6.56 -24.08
N CYS A 226 24.84 7.65 -23.33
CA CYS A 226 23.80 8.63 -23.04
C CYS A 226 23.70 9.68 -24.15
N SER A 227 22.53 9.76 -24.80
CA SER A 227 22.26 10.74 -25.88
C SER A 227 21.75 12.11 -25.40
N GLY A 228 21.61 12.31 -24.09
CA GLY A 228 21.13 13.60 -23.53
C GLY A 228 19.67 13.94 -23.87
N CYS A 229 18.88 13.00 -24.39
CA CYS A 229 17.53 13.25 -24.93
C CYS A 229 16.45 13.68 -23.91
N LYS A 230 16.80 13.79 -22.62
CA LYS A 230 15.95 14.28 -21.50
C LYS A 230 14.67 13.47 -21.22
N ARG A 231 14.45 12.33 -21.87
CA ARG A 231 13.25 11.49 -21.64
C ARG A 231 13.21 10.91 -20.23
N CYS A 232 14.36 10.47 -19.72
CA CYS A 232 14.53 9.97 -18.35
C CYS A 232 14.23 11.05 -17.31
N GLN A 233 14.68 12.28 -17.53
CA GLN A 233 14.38 13.44 -16.69
C GLN A 233 12.87 13.69 -16.62
N LYS A 234 12.19 13.77 -17.78
CA LYS A 234 10.73 13.97 -17.84
C LYS A 234 9.92 12.84 -17.19
N ARG A 235 10.44 11.62 -17.18
CA ARG A 235 9.79 10.42 -16.60
C ARG A 235 10.07 10.25 -15.12
N CYS A 236 11.01 10.99 -14.54
CA CYS A 236 11.40 10.83 -13.15
C CYS A 236 10.48 11.65 -12.23
N SER A 237 9.43 11.02 -11.71
CA SER A 237 8.50 11.64 -10.74
C SER A 237 9.17 12.09 -9.43
N MET A 238 10.40 11.63 -9.17
CA MET A 238 11.19 12.00 -8.00
C MET A 238 12.14 13.17 -8.29
N GLU A 239 12.18 13.65 -9.54
CA GLU A 239 13.13 14.65 -10.04
C GLU A 239 14.58 14.29 -9.68
N ALA A 240 14.88 12.99 -9.65
CA ALA A 240 16.19 12.47 -9.28
C ALA A 240 17.17 12.50 -10.45
N ILE A 241 16.78 13.02 -11.62
CA ILE A 241 17.60 13.03 -12.83
C ILE A 241 17.80 14.46 -13.31
N SER A 242 19.04 14.91 -13.33
CA SER A 242 19.49 16.16 -13.97
C SER A 242 20.15 15.85 -15.31
N ILE A 243 20.29 16.88 -16.16
CA ILE A 243 21.08 16.80 -17.40
C ILE A 243 22.21 17.81 -17.24
N GLU A 244 23.45 17.31 -17.21
CA GLU A 244 24.67 18.09 -17.09
C GLU A 244 25.54 17.75 -18.30
N GLU A 245 25.99 18.76 -19.06
CA GLU A 245 26.86 18.56 -20.24
C GLU A 245 26.32 17.53 -21.26
N ASN A 246 25.00 17.53 -21.50
CA ASN A 246 24.28 16.56 -22.33
C ASN A 246 24.31 15.10 -21.85
N VAL A 247 24.75 14.83 -20.62
CA VAL A 247 24.68 13.52 -19.96
C VAL A 247 23.66 13.56 -18.83
N SER A 248 22.90 12.47 -18.65
CA SER A 248 21.98 12.37 -17.52
C SER A 248 22.75 12.01 -16.24
N SER A 249 22.57 12.79 -15.18
CA SER A 249 23.10 12.51 -13.84
C SER A 249 21.97 12.13 -12.91
N VAL A 250 22.24 11.27 -11.92
CA VAL A 250 21.23 10.77 -10.97
C VAL A 250 21.59 11.25 -9.57
N ASN A 251 20.71 12.07 -8.98
CA ASN A 251 20.77 12.39 -7.56
C ASN A 251 20.34 11.15 -6.75
N LEU A 252 21.32 10.52 -6.09
CA LEU A 252 21.13 9.28 -5.34
C LEU A 252 20.27 9.49 -4.08
N GLU A 253 20.21 10.68 -3.52
CA GLU A 253 19.36 10.97 -2.36
C GLU A 253 17.88 10.94 -2.74
N ARG A 254 17.56 11.49 -3.92
CA ARG A 254 16.19 11.53 -4.46
C ARG A 254 15.79 10.26 -5.21
N CYS A 255 16.76 9.50 -5.71
CA CYS A 255 16.47 8.32 -6.50
C CYS A 255 15.86 7.21 -5.65
N ILE A 256 14.74 6.67 -6.10
CA ILE A 256 14.02 5.61 -5.39
C ILE A 256 14.23 4.23 -6.00
N GLY A 257 14.93 4.17 -7.14
CA GLY A 257 15.22 2.93 -7.85
C GLY A 257 14.00 2.28 -8.50
N CYS A 258 12.97 3.06 -8.87
CA CYS A 258 11.74 2.55 -9.49
C CYS A 258 11.93 2.00 -10.91
N GLY A 259 13.03 2.35 -11.59
CA GLY A 259 13.33 1.87 -12.94
C GLY A 259 12.53 2.54 -14.07
N LEU A 260 11.71 3.55 -13.81
CA LEU A 260 10.95 4.24 -14.87
C LEU A 260 11.84 4.90 -15.94
N CYS A 261 13.03 5.35 -15.54
CA CYS A 261 14.00 5.93 -16.46
C CYS A 261 14.67 4.87 -17.37
N THR A 262 14.84 3.64 -16.91
CA THR A 262 15.51 2.57 -17.68
C THR A 262 14.64 2.14 -18.86
N SER A 263 13.34 1.94 -18.63
CA SER A 263 12.37 1.61 -19.69
C SER A 263 12.17 2.73 -20.73
N SER A 264 12.54 3.96 -20.38
CA SER A 264 12.40 5.15 -21.23
C SER A 264 13.65 5.45 -22.07
N CYS A 265 14.79 4.84 -21.73
CA CYS A 265 16.08 5.09 -22.35
C CYS A 265 16.26 4.22 -23.60
N LYS A 266 16.08 4.80 -24.79
CA LYS A 266 16.22 4.08 -26.07
C LYS A 266 17.65 3.59 -26.32
N THR A 267 18.65 4.30 -25.83
CA THR A 267 20.07 3.92 -25.95
C THR A 267 20.51 2.94 -24.86
N GLN A 268 19.61 2.56 -23.95
CA GLN A 268 19.88 1.66 -22.82
C GLN A 268 21.03 2.11 -21.89
N ALA A 269 21.34 3.42 -21.90
CA ALA A 269 22.38 4.03 -21.09
C ALA A 269 22.10 3.98 -19.57
N ILE A 270 20.87 3.68 -19.15
CA ILE A 270 20.49 3.69 -17.72
C ILE A 270 20.26 2.26 -17.23
N LYS A 271 20.99 1.86 -16.20
CA LYS A 271 20.85 0.56 -15.53
C LYS A 271 20.48 0.75 -14.06
N LEU A 272 19.93 -0.30 -13.46
CA LEU A 272 19.71 -0.34 -12.01
C LEU A 272 20.93 -0.94 -11.33
N LYS A 273 21.64 -0.13 -10.54
CA LYS A 273 22.77 -0.56 -9.71
C LYS A 273 22.32 -0.80 -8.28
N LYS A 274 22.76 -1.92 -7.71
CA LYS A 274 22.44 -2.29 -6.34
C LYS A 274 23.12 -1.32 -5.36
N LYS A 275 22.40 -0.92 -4.31
CA LYS A 275 22.95 -0.05 -3.25
C LYS A 275 24.03 -0.79 -2.44
N THR A 276 25.03 -0.06 -1.97
CA THR A 276 26.08 -0.58 -1.06
C THR A 276 25.51 -0.98 0.30
N ARG A 277 24.57 -0.18 0.83
CA ARG A 277 23.80 -0.55 2.02
C ARG A 277 22.45 -1.11 1.58
N GLU A 278 22.31 -2.42 1.66
CA GLU A 278 21.03 -3.07 1.47
C GLU A 278 20.12 -2.77 2.67
N THR A 279 19.07 -2.01 2.42
CA THR A 279 17.94 -1.92 3.36
C THR A 279 17.18 -3.22 3.25
N VAL A 280 17.48 -4.15 4.14
CA VAL A 280 16.69 -5.38 4.30
C VAL A 280 15.37 -4.93 4.97
N PRO A 281 14.23 -4.99 4.26
CA PRO A 281 12.95 -4.73 4.88
C PRO A 281 12.79 -5.66 6.09
N ALA A 282 12.13 -5.19 7.14
CA ALA A 282 11.89 -6.06 8.28
C ALA A 282 11.16 -7.32 7.79
N LYS A 283 11.58 -8.49 8.29
CA LYS A 283 11.25 -9.80 7.68
C LYS A 283 9.74 -10.09 7.62
N ASP A 284 8.95 -9.38 8.41
CA ASP A 284 7.52 -9.53 8.58
C ASP A 284 6.98 -8.29 9.30
N GLN A 285 5.66 -8.09 9.25
CA GLN A 285 4.99 -6.94 9.84
C GLN A 285 5.19 -6.86 11.36
N PHE A 286 5.32 -7.99 12.06
CA PHE A 286 5.64 -8.00 13.49
C PHE A 286 7.08 -7.54 13.73
N SER A 287 8.05 -7.98 12.93
CA SER A 287 9.43 -7.49 12.96
C SER A 287 9.52 -6.00 12.61
N LEU A 288 8.69 -5.53 11.69
CA LEU A 288 8.58 -4.12 11.30
C LEU A 288 8.08 -3.28 12.47
N TYR A 289 6.91 -3.62 13.01
CA TYR A 289 6.34 -2.90 14.16
C TYR A 289 7.18 -3.05 15.43
N ARG A 290 7.81 -4.19 15.65
CA ARG A 290 8.76 -4.40 16.74
C ARG A 290 9.98 -3.49 16.58
N LYS A 291 10.54 -3.36 15.38
CA LYS A 291 11.67 -2.47 15.11
C LYS A 291 11.28 -1.01 15.31
N ILE A 292 10.13 -0.60 14.77
CA ILE A 292 9.54 0.74 14.96
C ILE A 292 9.32 1.03 16.46
N MET A 293 8.77 0.06 17.21
CA MET A 293 8.58 0.19 18.67
C MET A 293 9.90 0.28 19.42
N LEU A 294 10.87 -0.57 19.13
CA LEU A 294 12.19 -0.56 19.79
C LEU A 294 12.95 0.73 19.53
N GLU A 295 12.86 1.28 18.32
CA GLU A 295 13.50 2.56 17.97
C GLU A 295 12.82 3.75 18.69
N ARG A 296 11.51 3.67 18.95
CA ARG A 296 10.72 4.68 19.68
C ARG A 296 10.77 4.58 21.21
N LEU A 297 11.15 3.44 21.79
CA LEU A 297 11.21 3.23 23.24
C LEU A 297 12.47 3.84 23.87
N LYS A 298 12.35 4.37 25.09
CA LYS A 298 13.51 4.84 25.88
C LYS A 298 14.45 3.66 26.20
N PRO A 299 15.76 3.89 26.44
CA PRO A 299 16.76 2.82 26.63
C PRO A 299 16.39 1.76 27.67
N PHE A 300 15.78 2.19 28.78
CA PHE A 300 15.36 1.30 29.87
C PHE A 300 14.18 0.39 29.47
N ASP A 301 13.20 0.94 28.74
CA ASP A 301 12.01 0.21 28.28
C ASP A 301 12.33 -0.78 27.15
N ARG A 302 13.31 -0.45 26.29
CA ARG A 302 13.89 -1.39 25.32
C ARG A 302 14.43 -2.66 25.99
N LEU A 303 15.15 -2.49 27.11
CA LEU A 303 15.77 -3.60 27.84
C LEU A 303 14.71 -4.53 28.47
N LYS A 304 13.66 -3.93 29.05
CA LYS A 304 12.53 -4.64 29.65
C LYS A 304 11.71 -5.43 28.61
N MET A 305 11.50 -4.84 27.42
CA MET A 305 10.80 -5.50 26.31
C MET A 305 11.62 -6.65 25.71
N LEU A 306 12.93 -6.48 25.52
CA LEU A 306 13.83 -7.55 25.05
C LEU A 306 13.89 -8.74 26.02
N GLY A 307 13.88 -8.47 27.34
CA GLY A 307 13.78 -9.50 28.38
C GLY A 307 12.51 -10.33 28.25
N LYS A 308 11.34 -9.70 28.11
CA LYS A 308 10.06 -10.41 27.95
C LYS A 308 10.00 -11.28 26.69
N VAL A 309 10.59 -10.80 25.58
CA VAL A 309 10.65 -11.56 24.31
C VAL A 309 11.57 -12.78 24.39
N MET A 310 12.69 -12.70 25.13
CA MET A 310 13.58 -13.86 25.32
C MET A 310 12.97 -14.97 26.19
N ILE A 311 12.07 -14.62 27.11
CA ILE A 311 11.42 -15.56 28.03
C ILE A 311 10.17 -16.21 27.39
N GLY A 312 9.89 -15.94 26.10
CA GLY A 312 8.75 -16.52 25.38
C GLY A 312 7.38 -16.12 25.92
N SER A 313 7.34 -15.12 26.81
CA SER A 313 6.10 -14.61 27.37
C SER A 313 5.43 -13.70 26.33
N LYS A 314 4.12 -13.89 26.11
CA LYS A 314 3.34 -13.00 25.22
C LYS A 314 3.52 -11.55 25.67
N ILE A 315 3.83 -10.68 24.71
CA ILE A 315 3.79 -9.22 24.86
C ILE A 315 2.35 -8.81 25.19
#